data_AF-A0A450XD71-F1
#
_entry.id   AF-A0A450XD71-F1
#
_cell.length_a   1.000
_cell.length_b   1.000
_cell.length_c   1.000
_cell.angle_alpha   90.00
_cell.angle_beta   90.00
_cell.angle_gamma   90.00
#
_symmetry.space_group_name_H-M   'P 1'
#
loop_
_entity.id
_entity.type
_entity.pdbx_description
1 polymer ?
#
loop_
_entity_poly.entity_id
_entity_poly.type
_entity_poly.pdbx_seq_one_letter_code
_entity_poly.pdbx_strand_id
1 'polypeptide(L)'
;TPDGKVGWQLLRYMVEFLKEWEKKHPDWNRLPAIVPFVFYHGEKEWKIPNEFLYLVDFEEIWRPYLLNFQFPVLDLGIIPDLELSKDR
;
A
#
# COMPACT_ATOMS: atom_id res chain seq x y z
N THR A 1 16.38 3.89 -1.87
CA THR A 1 15.78 2.63 -2.35
C THR A 1 14.51 2.38 -1.55
N PRO A 2 13.38 2.03 -2.19
CA PRO A 2 12.13 1.82 -1.47
C PRO A 2 12.28 0.72 -0.41
N ASP A 3 11.63 0.90 0.74
CA ASP A 3 11.63 -0.08 1.83
C ASP A 3 10.86 -1.32 1.39
N GLY A 4 11.48 -2.50 1.47
CA GLY A 4 10.84 -3.77 1.14
C GLY A 4 9.56 -4.02 1.95
N LYS A 5 9.40 -3.37 3.12
CA LYS A 5 8.28 -3.58 4.05
C LYS A 5 7.06 -2.69 3.78
N VAL A 6 6.93 -2.06 2.61
CA VAL A 6 5.76 -1.20 2.30
C VAL A 6 4.42 -1.92 2.46
N GLY A 7 4.31 -3.20 2.05
CA GLY A 7 3.10 -3.99 2.29
C GLY A 7 2.71 -4.08 3.78
N TRP A 8 3.70 -4.20 4.67
CA TRP A 8 3.48 -4.19 6.12
C TRP A 8 3.01 -2.83 6.63
N GLN A 9 3.55 -1.74 6.08
CA GLN A 9 3.10 -0.39 6.43
C GLN A 9 1.64 -0.17 6.03
N LEU A 10 1.25 -0.58 4.82
CA LEU A 10 -0.12 -0.49 4.32
C LEU A 10 -1.10 -1.26 5.21
N LEU A 11 -0.76 -2.49 5.59
CA LEU A 11 -1.61 -3.29 6.48
C LEU A 11 -1.84 -2.59 7.83
N ARG A 12 -0.77 -2.03 8.44
CA ARG A 12 -0.90 -1.29 9.70
C ARG A 12 -1.86 -0.10 9.55
N TYR A 13 -1.75 0.67 8.46
CA TYR A 13 -2.66 1.79 8.24
C TYR A 13 -4.11 1.35 8.04
N MET A 14 -4.35 0.28 7.27
CA MET A 14 -5.70 -0.26 7.10
C MET A 14 -6.32 -0.68 8.44
N VAL A 15 -5.56 -1.41 9.26
CA VAL A 15 -6.03 -1.89 10.57
C VAL A 15 -6.30 -0.74 11.52
N GLU A 16 -5.39 0.24 11.63
CA GLU A 16 -5.61 1.39 12.50
C GLU A 16 -6.80 2.25 12.06
N PHE A 17 -6.98 2.44 10.74
CA PHE A 17 -8.18 3.11 10.22
C PHE A 17 -9.46 2.35 10.59
N LEU A 18 -9.50 1.03 10.42
CA LEU A 18 -10.67 0.22 10.76
C LEU A 18 -11.00 0.28 12.25
N LYS A 19 -10.00 0.23 13.13
CA LYS A 19 -10.20 0.38 14.59
C LYS A 19 -10.83 1.72 14.94
N GLU A 20 -10.33 2.80 14.37
CA GLU A 20 -10.88 4.15 14.61
C GLU A 20 -12.27 4.33 14.00
N TRP A 21 -12.53 3.68 12.86
CA TRP A 21 -13.83 3.70 12.22
C TRP A 21 -14.87 2.94 13.04
N GLU A 22 -14.55 1.74 13.54
CA GLU A 22 -15.43 0.92 14.38
C GLU A 22 -15.88 1.67 15.64
N LYS A 23 -14.95 2.33 16.35
CA LYS A 23 -15.27 3.15 17.53
C LYS A 23 -16.32 4.22 17.26
N LYS A 24 -16.36 4.75 16.03
CA LYS A 24 -17.29 5.81 15.60
C LYS A 24 -18.62 5.27 15.07
N HIS A 25 -18.71 3.96 14.82
CA HIS A 25 -19.88 3.32 14.21
C HIS A 25 -20.27 2.05 15.00
N PRO A 26 -20.74 2.15 16.25
CA PRO A 26 -20.94 0.98 17.12
C PRO A 26 -21.95 -0.05 16.59
N ASP A 27 -22.90 0.36 15.74
CA ASP A 27 -23.95 -0.50 15.18
C ASP A 27 -23.65 -0.92 13.72
N TRP A 28 -22.38 -1.07 13.36
CA TRP A 28 -21.97 -1.37 11.99
C TRP A 28 -22.30 -2.82 11.59
N ASN A 29 -22.83 -3.01 10.37
CA ASN A 29 -23.10 -4.32 9.77
C ASN A 29 -22.06 -4.73 8.70
N ARG A 30 -21.33 -3.77 8.14
CA ARG A 30 -20.25 -3.97 7.15
C ARG A 30 -19.10 -2.99 7.41
N LEU A 31 -17.88 -3.42 7.12
CA LEU A 31 -16.69 -2.56 7.15
C LEU A 31 -16.66 -1.63 5.93
N PRO A 32 -16.04 -0.45 6.04
CA PRO A 32 -15.81 0.42 4.90
C PRO A 32 -14.85 -0.22 3.91
N ALA A 33 -15.04 0.08 2.62
CA ALA A 33 -14.06 -0.27 1.59
C ALA A 33 -12.79 0.57 1.77
N ILE A 34 -11.62 -0.07 1.70
CA ILE A 34 -10.32 0.59 1.79
C ILE A 34 -9.48 0.16 0.59
N VAL A 35 -8.94 1.14 -0.14
CA VAL A 35 -8.03 0.91 -1.27
C VAL A 35 -6.66 1.46 -0.87
N PRO A 36 -5.70 0.59 -0.47
CA PRO A 36 -4.34 1.02 -0.24
C PRO A 36 -3.64 1.27 -1.58
N PHE A 37 -2.88 2.36 -1.69
CA PHE A 37 -2.01 2.64 -2.83
C PHE A 37 -0.70 3.28 -2.37
N VAL A 38 0.31 3.22 -3.21
CA VAL A 38 1.64 3.77 -2.95
C VAL A 38 1.96 4.82 -4.00
N PHE A 39 2.26 6.04 -3.55
CA PHE A 39 2.95 7.02 -4.39
C PHE A 39 4.44 6.80 -4.24
N TYR A 40 5.11 6.51 -5.36
CA TYR A 40 6.55 6.32 -5.38
C TYR A 40 7.21 7.40 -6.24
N HIS A 41 8.18 8.07 -5.64
CA HIS A 41 9.02 9.07 -6.31
C HIS A 41 10.47 8.77 -5.92
N GLY A 42 11.05 7.79 -6.61
CA GLY A 42 12.45 7.45 -6.44
C GLY A 42 13.22 7.57 -7.74
N GLU A 43 14.54 7.72 -7.61
CA GLU A 43 15.45 7.82 -8.75
C GLU A 43 15.56 6.52 -9.57
N LYS A 44 15.03 5.40 -9.04
CA LYS A 44 15.07 4.08 -9.68
C LYS A 44 13.65 3.58 -9.84
N GLU A 45 13.40 2.76 -10.86
CA GLU A 45 12.12 2.09 -11.05
C GLU A 45 11.70 1.29 -9.80
N TRP A 46 10.40 1.25 -9.55
CA TRP A 46 9.81 0.39 -8.55
C TRP A 46 10.00 -1.11 -8.90
N LYS A 47 10.58 -1.88 -7.97
CA LYS A 47 10.88 -3.33 -8.18
C LYS A 47 10.24 -4.26 -7.15
N ILE A 48 9.48 -3.73 -6.21
CA ILE A 48 8.88 -4.52 -5.13
C ILE A 48 7.53 -5.07 -5.62
N PRO A 49 7.21 -6.36 -5.46
CA PRO A 49 5.89 -6.86 -5.80
C PRO A 49 4.77 -6.12 -5.05
N ASN A 50 3.65 -5.91 -5.74
CA ASN A 50 2.54 -5.08 -5.26
C ASN A 50 1.43 -5.90 -4.58
N GLU A 51 1.80 -7.02 -3.97
CA GLU A 51 0.92 -7.89 -3.19
C GLU A 51 1.50 -8.13 -1.80
N PHE A 52 0.64 -8.26 -0.80
CA PHE A 52 1.06 -8.43 0.58
C PHE A 52 1.82 -9.75 0.81
N LEU A 53 1.46 -10.83 0.11
CA LEU A 53 2.09 -12.14 0.25
C LEU A 53 3.58 -12.15 -0.05
N TYR A 54 4.10 -11.16 -0.77
CA TYR A 54 5.55 -11.00 -0.96
C TYR A 54 6.34 -10.93 0.36
N LEU A 55 5.68 -10.54 1.46
CA LEU A 55 6.29 -10.44 2.79
C LEU A 55 6.08 -11.68 3.66
N VAL A 56 5.37 -12.68 3.18
CA VAL A 56 4.97 -13.85 3.94
C VAL A 56 5.78 -15.05 3.47
N ASP A 57 6.35 -15.79 4.40
CA ASP A 57 6.94 -17.10 4.12
C ASP A 57 5.83 -18.16 4.26
N PHE A 58 5.43 -18.77 3.14
CA PHE A 58 4.30 -19.71 3.10
C PHE A 58 4.47 -20.80 2.04
N GLU A 59 3.78 -21.92 2.23
CA GLU A 59 3.62 -22.96 1.20
C GLU A 59 2.41 -22.64 0.31
N GLU A 60 2.54 -22.85 -1.01
CA GLU A 60 1.51 -22.46 -2.00
C GLU A 60 0.12 -23.07 -1.72
N ILE A 61 0.05 -24.25 -1.09
CA ILE A 61 -1.21 -24.89 -0.68
C ILE A 61 -2.05 -24.00 0.26
N TRP A 62 -1.41 -23.13 1.05
CA TRP A 62 -2.08 -22.24 1.98
C TRP A 62 -2.55 -20.93 1.34
N ARG A 63 -2.09 -20.58 0.14
CA ARG A 63 -2.34 -19.27 -0.50
C ARG A 63 -3.79 -18.80 -0.47
N PRO A 64 -4.81 -19.65 -0.72
CA PRO A 64 -6.22 -19.21 -0.71
C PRO A 64 -6.74 -18.77 0.66
N TYR A 65 -6.05 -19.15 1.74
CA TYR A 65 -6.45 -18.86 3.13
C TYR A 65 -5.69 -17.67 3.73
N LEU A 66 -4.66 -17.18 3.04
CA LEU A 66 -3.81 -16.11 3.55
C LEU A 66 -4.36 -14.73 3.17
N LEU A 67 -4.08 -13.74 4.02
CA LEU A 67 -4.33 -12.35 3.70
C LEU A 67 -3.43 -11.93 2.53
N ASN A 68 -4.04 -11.63 1.38
CA ASN A 68 -3.31 -11.12 0.22
C ASN A 68 -4.06 -9.98 -0.48
N PHE A 69 -3.92 -8.76 0.02
CA PHE A 69 -4.37 -7.60 -0.73
C PHE A 69 -3.31 -7.17 -1.75
N GLN A 70 -3.78 -6.67 -2.88
CA GLN A 70 -2.94 -5.98 -3.86
C GLN A 70 -3.09 -4.47 -3.69
N PHE A 71 -2.07 -3.72 -4.08
CA PHE A 71 -2.09 -2.27 -4.01
C PHE A 71 -1.56 -1.65 -5.30
N PRO A 72 -2.21 -0.61 -5.84
CA PRO A 72 -1.65 0.16 -6.94
C PRO A 72 -0.37 0.88 -6.49
N VAL A 73 0.61 0.94 -7.38
CA VAL A 73 1.80 1.77 -7.22
C VAL A 73 1.76 2.81 -8.33
N LEU A 74 1.63 4.08 -7.95
CA LEU A 74 1.81 5.18 -8.87
C LEU A 74 3.27 5.62 -8.79
N ASP A 75 4.05 5.18 -9.77
CA ASP A 75 5.42 5.64 -9.97
C ASP A 75 5.36 6.98 -10.72
N LEU A 76 5.70 8.06 -10.02
CA LEU A 76 5.71 9.40 -10.60
C LEU A 76 7.01 9.68 -11.38
N GLY A 77 7.96 8.74 -11.39
CA GLY A 77 9.26 8.88 -12.04
C GLY A 77 10.07 10.08 -11.56
N ILE A 78 11.20 10.33 -12.20
CA ILE A 78 11.93 11.59 -12.08
C ILE A 78 11.07 12.65 -12.76
N ILE A 79 10.46 13.56 -12.01
CA ILE A 79 10.07 14.86 -12.57
C ILE A 79 11.40 15.54 -12.91
N PRO A 80 11.73 15.79 -14.19
CA PRO A 80 12.95 16.51 -14.51
C PRO A 80 12.88 17.87 -13.81
N ASP A 81 13.93 18.25 -13.07
CA ASP A 81 14.05 19.56 -12.39
C ASP A 81 13.69 20.75 -13.29
N LEU A 82 13.73 20.55 -14.61
CA LEU A 82 13.40 21.52 -15.65
C LEU A 82 11.93 22.02 -15.62
N GLU A 83 11.02 21.35 -14.93
CA GLU A 83 9.62 21.79 -14.78
C GLU A 83 9.34 22.50 -13.44
N LEU A 84 10.26 22.45 -12.47
CA LEU A 84 10.10 23.16 -11.18
C LEU A 84 10.50 24.65 -11.23
N SER A 85 11.07 25.11 -12.36
CA SER A 85 11.55 26.49 -12.53
C SER A 85 10.69 27.37 -13.44
N LYS A 86 9.55 26.88 -13.96
CA LYS A 86 8.68 27.66 -14.86
C LYS A 86 7.64 28.53 -14.17
N ASP A 87 7.57 28.52 -12.84
CA ASP A 87 6.71 29.42 -12.06
C ASP A 87 7.54 30.47 -11.30
N ARG A 88 8.27 31.31 -12.06
CA ARG A 88 8.88 32.53 -11.52
C ARG A 88 8.70 33.73 -12.44
#